data_AF-A0A497CVS9-F1
#
_entry.id   AF-A0A497CVS9-F1
#
_cell.length_a   1.000
_cell.length_b   1.000
_cell.length_c   1.000
_cell.angle_alpha   90.00
_cell.angle_beta   90.00
_cell.angle_gamma   90.00
#
_symmetry.space_group_name_H-M   'P 1'
#
loop_
_entity.id
_entity.type
_entity.pdbx_description
1 polymer ?
#
loop_
_entity_poly.entity_id
_entity_poly.type
_entity_poly.pdbx_seq_one_letter_code
_entity_poly.pdbx_strand_id
1 'polypeptide(L)'
;MMYLKSILSISLLFVVFSTSYAQSAGYLDENFGDNGVVVTNAYNKSEYANAVALKSDGRIVIGGWISVNSDADLILAQYLEDGSLDESFSDDGLFWINFPASDDYLNDIVVQEDGKIIFTGTTHGSDNSDIIVGRVNTDGSLDNTFSNDGMLVIDIDVYDFGRAVCLQDDGKILVAGYCQPSSGINLV
;
A
#
# COMPACT_ATOMS: atom_id res chain seq x y z
N MET A 1 -44.88 57.77 -31.85
CA MET A 1 -43.43 57.77 -32.13
C MET A 1 -42.70 57.44 -30.83
N MET A 2 -42.47 56.15 -30.55
CA MET A 2 -41.32 55.66 -29.80
C MET A 2 -41.17 54.18 -30.13
N TYR A 3 -40.06 53.85 -30.77
CA TYR A 3 -39.65 52.51 -31.18
C TYR A 3 -38.81 51.83 -30.08
N LEU A 4 -38.48 50.56 -30.33
CA LEU A 4 -37.47 49.68 -29.73
C LEU A 4 -37.98 48.73 -28.62
N LYS A 5 -37.58 47.45 -28.58
CA LYS A 5 -36.94 46.55 -29.55
C LYS A 5 -37.10 45.14 -28.95
N SER A 6 -37.49 44.16 -29.76
CA SER A 6 -37.44 42.74 -29.41
C SER A 6 -36.02 42.35 -29.00
N ILE A 7 -35.87 41.65 -27.87
CA ILE A 7 -34.70 40.82 -27.58
C ILE A 7 -35.22 39.40 -27.39
N LEU A 8 -35.08 38.60 -28.44
CA LEU A 8 -35.16 37.14 -28.37
C LEU A 8 -33.89 36.69 -27.62
N SER A 9 -34.03 36.24 -26.38
CA SER A 9 -32.93 35.57 -25.67
C SER A 9 -32.94 34.10 -26.09
N ILE A 10 -32.04 33.70 -26.99
CA ILE A 10 -31.71 32.30 -27.21
C ILE A 10 -30.58 31.99 -26.23
N SER A 11 -30.93 31.51 -25.04
CA SER A 11 -29.97 30.88 -24.14
C SER A 11 -29.72 29.46 -24.64
N LEU A 12 -28.77 29.30 -25.56
CA LEU A 12 -28.26 27.98 -25.92
C LEU A 12 -27.32 27.54 -24.79
N LEU A 13 -27.87 26.81 -23.82
CA LEU A 13 -27.09 26.17 -22.77
C LEU A 13 -26.38 24.96 -23.39
N PHE A 14 -25.10 25.10 -23.75
CA PHE A 14 -24.23 23.94 -23.90
C PHE A 14 -23.91 23.42 -22.51
N VAL A 15 -24.72 22.50 -22.00
CA VAL A 15 -24.21 21.57 -20.99
C VAL A 15 -23.42 20.54 -21.77
N VAL A 16 -22.13 20.81 -21.98
CA VAL A 16 -21.18 19.72 -22.15
C VAL A 16 -21.05 19.15 -20.74
N PHE A 17 -21.89 18.16 -20.42
CA PHE A 17 -21.40 17.17 -19.47
C PHE A 17 -20.21 16.57 -20.19
N SER A 18 -19.02 16.90 -19.70
CA SER A 18 -17.84 16.09 -19.96
C SER A 18 -18.32 14.64 -19.87
N THR A 19 -18.13 13.89 -20.94
CA THR A 19 -18.25 12.45 -20.87
C THR A 19 -17.28 12.06 -19.77
N SER A 20 -17.80 11.83 -18.57
CA SER A 20 -17.12 11.02 -17.59
C SER A 20 -16.81 9.75 -18.36
N TYR A 21 -15.52 9.51 -18.64
CA TYR A 21 -15.07 8.21 -19.07
C TYR A 21 -15.31 7.30 -17.87
N ALA A 22 -16.58 6.96 -17.61
CA ALA A 22 -16.92 5.76 -16.90
C ALA A 22 -16.41 4.67 -17.83
N GLN A 23 -15.19 4.25 -17.57
CA GLN A 23 -14.57 3.09 -18.17
C GLN A 23 -15.63 2.00 -18.28
N SER A 24 -15.87 1.52 -19.50
CA SER A 24 -16.72 0.34 -19.65
C SER A 24 -16.06 -0.79 -18.85
N ALA A 25 -16.86 -1.53 -18.08
CA ALA A 25 -16.35 -2.68 -17.35
C ALA A 25 -15.58 -3.61 -18.29
N GLY A 26 -14.37 -4.00 -17.89
CA GLY A 26 -13.48 -4.86 -18.67
C GLY A 26 -12.43 -4.15 -19.54
N TYR A 27 -12.30 -2.82 -19.46
CA TYR A 27 -11.18 -2.06 -20.06
C TYR A 27 -10.27 -1.48 -18.98
N LEU A 28 -9.00 -1.22 -19.31
CA LEU A 28 -7.99 -0.59 -18.43
C LEU A 28 -8.09 0.93 -18.46
N ASP A 29 -8.00 1.62 -17.32
CA ASP A 29 -8.15 3.08 -17.24
C ASP A 29 -7.00 3.77 -17.96
N GLU A 30 -7.27 4.32 -19.15
CA GLU A 30 -6.22 4.93 -19.97
C GLU A 30 -5.62 6.19 -19.32
N ASN A 31 -6.25 6.75 -18.28
CA ASN A 31 -5.68 7.86 -17.50
C ASN A 31 -4.74 7.39 -16.37
N PHE A 32 -4.67 6.08 -16.12
CA PHE A 32 -3.80 5.49 -15.10
C PHE A 32 -2.46 5.08 -15.70
N GLY A 33 -1.38 5.75 -15.33
CA GLY A 33 -0.04 5.46 -15.83
C GLY A 33 0.07 5.54 -17.36
N ASP A 34 0.72 4.55 -17.97
CA ASP A 34 0.82 4.40 -19.42
C ASP A 34 -0.25 3.42 -19.91
N ASN A 35 -1.37 3.96 -20.42
CA ASN A 35 -2.49 3.18 -20.96
C ASN A 35 -3.07 2.16 -19.96
N GLY A 36 -3.23 2.56 -18.71
CA GLY A 36 -3.77 1.73 -17.64
C GLY A 36 -2.77 0.83 -16.94
N VAL A 37 -1.47 1.02 -17.19
CA VAL A 37 -0.40 0.24 -16.58
C VAL A 37 0.67 1.17 -16.02
N VAL A 38 1.10 0.89 -14.80
CA VAL A 38 2.26 1.52 -14.18
C VAL A 38 3.36 0.47 -14.09
N VAL A 39 4.56 0.84 -14.53
CA VAL A 39 5.77 0.05 -14.34
C VAL A 39 6.74 0.88 -13.53
N THR A 40 6.97 0.47 -12.29
CA THR A 40 7.96 1.09 -11.41
C THR A 40 9.22 0.24 -11.39
N ASN A 41 10.36 0.89 -11.56
CA ASN A 41 11.68 0.27 -11.48
C ASN A 41 12.37 0.82 -10.23
N ALA A 42 12.18 0.18 -9.09
CA ALA A 42 12.69 0.65 -7.81
C ALA A 42 14.20 0.37 -7.74
N TYR A 43 14.99 1.43 -7.88
CA TYR A 43 16.45 1.35 -7.73
C TYR A 43 17.18 0.36 -8.67
N ASN A 44 16.58 -0.02 -9.81
CA ASN A 44 17.12 -1.01 -10.75
C ASN A 44 17.34 -2.39 -10.12
N LYS A 45 16.39 -2.84 -9.30
CA LYS A 45 16.43 -4.14 -8.62
C LYS A 45 15.31 -5.05 -9.12
N SER A 46 15.22 -6.23 -8.53
CA SER A 46 14.06 -7.09 -8.72
C SER A 46 13.06 -6.78 -7.63
N GLU A 47 11.84 -6.41 -8.00
CA GLU A 47 10.75 -6.15 -7.07
C GLU A 47 9.58 -7.10 -7.28
N TYR A 48 8.84 -7.32 -6.20
CA TYR A 48 7.64 -8.12 -6.18
C TYR A 48 6.56 -7.37 -5.41
N ALA A 49 5.38 -7.23 -6.00
CA ALA A 49 4.21 -6.66 -5.36
C ALA A 49 3.29 -7.80 -4.87
N ASN A 50 3.06 -7.85 -3.57
CA ASN A 50 2.24 -8.87 -2.92
C ASN A 50 0.87 -8.34 -2.46
N ALA A 51 0.80 -7.05 -2.13
CA ALA A 51 -0.37 -6.46 -1.50
C ALA A 51 -0.70 -5.07 -2.07
N VAL A 52 -1.97 -4.70 -2.01
CA VAL A 52 -2.49 -3.40 -2.46
C VAL A 52 -3.59 -2.91 -1.52
N ALA A 53 -3.60 -1.61 -1.22
CA ALA A 53 -4.67 -0.95 -0.50
C ALA A 53 -4.94 0.44 -1.04
N LEU A 54 -6.17 0.89 -0.90
CA LEU A 54 -6.61 2.24 -1.25
C LEU A 54 -6.72 3.10 0.01
N LYS A 55 -6.20 4.32 -0.06
CA LYS A 55 -6.46 5.37 0.93
C LYS A 55 -7.77 6.08 0.60
N SER A 56 -8.38 6.71 1.60
CA SER A 56 -9.64 7.44 1.45
C SER A 56 -9.55 8.66 0.52
N ASP A 57 -8.34 9.15 0.25
CA ASP A 57 -8.05 10.26 -0.65
C ASP A 57 -7.72 9.82 -2.09
N GLY A 58 -7.92 8.54 -2.42
CA GLY A 58 -7.72 8.00 -3.77
C GLY A 58 -6.29 7.53 -4.05
N ARG A 59 -5.35 7.76 -3.13
CA ARG A 59 -3.99 7.22 -3.28
C ARG A 59 -3.95 5.71 -3.12
N ILE A 60 -3.00 5.09 -3.80
CA ILE A 60 -2.82 3.65 -3.82
C ILE A 60 -1.52 3.33 -3.09
N VAL A 61 -1.54 2.35 -2.21
CA VAL A 61 -0.34 1.81 -1.57
C VAL A 61 -0.15 0.39 -2.08
N ILE A 62 1.06 0.09 -2.54
CA ILE A 62 1.50 -1.25 -2.93
C ILE A 62 2.58 -1.68 -1.96
N GLY A 63 2.53 -2.93 -1.52
CA GLY A 63 3.55 -3.52 -0.65
C GLY A 63 4.06 -4.84 -1.17
N GLY A 64 5.31 -5.14 -0.84
CA GLY A 64 5.96 -6.39 -1.18
C GLY A 64 7.43 -6.36 -0.79
N TRP A 65 8.30 -6.80 -1.68
CA TRP A 65 9.74 -6.86 -1.39
C TRP A 65 10.60 -6.55 -2.61
N ILE A 66 11.81 -6.07 -2.34
CA ILE A 66 12.84 -5.70 -3.31
C ILE A 66 14.12 -6.47 -2.99
N SER A 67 14.82 -6.98 -4.01
CA SER A 67 16.09 -7.67 -3.80
C SER A 67 17.26 -6.68 -3.82
N VAL A 68 17.81 -6.35 -2.65
CA VAL A 68 18.97 -5.47 -2.49
C VAL A 68 20.12 -6.27 -1.86
N ASN A 69 21.32 -6.17 -2.44
CA ASN A 69 22.52 -6.84 -1.94
C ASN A 69 22.43 -8.38 -1.76
N SER A 70 21.48 -9.03 -2.45
CA SER A 70 21.16 -10.47 -2.42
C SER A 70 20.17 -10.91 -1.34
N ASP A 71 19.67 -9.97 -0.54
CA ASP A 71 18.62 -10.21 0.44
C ASP A 71 17.31 -9.58 -0.07
N ALA A 72 16.17 -10.11 0.34
CA ALA A 72 14.87 -9.47 0.16
C ALA A 72 14.66 -8.43 1.27
N ASP A 73 14.35 -7.20 0.90
CA ASP A 73 13.96 -6.15 1.82
C ASP A 73 12.48 -5.79 1.59
N LEU A 74 11.74 -5.56 2.66
CA LEU A 74 10.38 -5.05 2.64
C LEU A 74 10.34 -3.69 1.90
N ILE A 75 9.37 -3.51 1.00
CA ILE A 75 9.12 -2.23 0.33
C ILE A 75 7.63 -1.88 0.28
N LEU A 76 7.35 -0.59 0.42
CA LEU A 76 6.08 0.07 0.14
C LEU A 76 6.28 1.11 -0.96
N ALA A 77 5.32 1.21 -1.87
CA ALA A 77 5.24 2.28 -2.85
C ALA A 77 3.88 2.97 -2.73
N GLN A 78 3.86 4.30 -2.79
CA GLN A 78 2.63 5.08 -2.86
C GLN A 78 2.48 5.74 -4.22
N TYR A 79 1.27 5.66 -4.77
CA TYR A 79 0.89 6.25 -6.03
C TYR A 79 -0.28 7.21 -5.84
N LEU A 80 -0.32 8.24 -6.66
CA LEU A 80 -1.50 9.08 -6.86
C LEU A 80 -2.58 8.31 -7.63
N GLU A 81 -3.79 8.89 -7.68
CA GLU A 81 -4.94 8.28 -8.37
C GLU A 81 -4.68 8.07 -9.88
N ASP A 82 -3.80 8.87 -10.48
CA ASP A 82 -3.38 8.75 -11.88
C ASP A 82 -2.26 7.72 -12.11
N GLY A 83 -1.81 7.02 -11.07
CA GLY A 83 -0.76 6.02 -11.14
C GLY A 83 0.67 6.56 -11.17
N SER A 84 0.86 7.87 -11.09
CA SER A 84 2.20 8.45 -10.84
C SER A 84 2.65 8.18 -9.41
N LEU A 85 3.96 8.04 -9.16
CA LEU A 85 4.51 7.90 -7.81
C LEU A 85 4.24 9.17 -7.00
N ASP A 86 3.80 9.01 -5.75
CA ASP A 86 3.61 10.12 -4.83
C ASP A 86 4.93 10.45 -4.12
N GLU A 87 5.70 11.41 -4.67
CA GLU A 87 6.97 11.85 -4.10
C GLU A 87 6.83 12.49 -2.69
N SER A 88 5.62 12.75 -2.20
CA SER A 88 5.42 13.18 -0.80
C SER A 88 5.52 12.04 0.21
N PHE A 89 5.58 10.79 -0.27
CA PHE A 89 5.75 9.59 0.54
C PHE A 89 7.21 9.16 0.52
N SER A 90 7.92 9.26 1.64
CA SER A 90 9.33 8.89 1.76
C SER A 90 10.27 9.58 0.74
N ASP A 91 9.96 10.81 0.36
CA ASP A 91 10.69 11.70 -0.58
C ASP A 91 10.80 11.23 -2.05
N ASP A 92 10.61 9.95 -2.35
CA ASP A 92 10.68 9.40 -3.72
C ASP A 92 9.50 8.48 -4.08
N GLY A 93 8.48 8.42 -3.21
CA GLY A 93 7.32 7.54 -3.34
C GLY A 93 7.57 6.10 -2.89
N LEU A 94 8.79 5.79 -2.46
CA LEU A 94 9.24 4.45 -2.09
C LEU A 94 9.78 4.45 -0.66
N PHE A 95 9.23 3.57 0.16
CA PHE A 95 9.72 3.32 1.50
C PHE A 95 10.21 1.88 1.57
N TRP A 96 11.43 1.67 2.04
CA TRP A 96 11.93 0.33 2.35
C TRP A 96 12.65 0.34 3.69
N ILE A 97 12.55 -0.78 4.41
CA ILE A 97 13.28 -1.01 5.66
C ILE A 97 14.20 -2.19 5.42
N ASN A 98 15.47 -2.01 5.75
CA ASN A 98 16.38 -3.12 5.91
C ASN A 98 16.29 -3.63 7.34
N PHE A 99 15.79 -4.85 7.57
CA PHE A 99 16.11 -5.51 8.83
C PHE A 99 17.54 -6.07 8.71
N PRO A 100 18.39 -5.91 9.74
CA PRO A 100 19.78 -6.30 9.61
C PRO A 100 19.95 -7.80 9.32
N ALA A 101 20.43 -8.10 8.11
CA ALA A 101 20.93 -9.42 7.68
C ALA A 101 19.88 -10.55 7.66
N SER A 102 18.70 -10.26 7.11
CA SER A 102 17.57 -11.19 6.96
C SER A 102 16.83 -10.94 5.64
N ASP A 103 16.19 -11.98 5.09
CA ASP A 103 15.15 -11.79 4.08
C ASP A 103 13.86 -11.29 4.76
N ASP A 104 13.30 -10.18 4.29
CA ASP A 104 12.10 -9.54 4.83
C ASP A 104 11.03 -9.43 3.75
N TYR A 105 9.92 -10.13 3.95
CA TYR A 105 8.81 -10.20 3.01
C TYR A 105 7.59 -9.50 3.57
N LEU A 106 7.12 -8.44 2.92
CA LEU A 106 5.76 -7.95 3.13
C LEU A 106 4.77 -8.86 2.42
N ASN A 107 3.76 -9.35 3.14
CA ASN A 107 2.73 -10.24 2.61
C ASN A 107 1.36 -9.57 2.48
N ASP A 108 1.00 -8.63 3.35
CA ASP A 108 -0.30 -7.96 3.31
C ASP A 108 -0.27 -6.56 3.93
N ILE A 109 -1.20 -5.68 3.50
CA ILE A 109 -1.34 -4.30 3.99
C ILE A 109 -2.80 -3.91 4.23
N VAL A 110 -3.01 -3.00 5.17
CA VAL A 110 -4.29 -2.34 5.41
C VAL A 110 -4.09 -0.88 5.81
N VAL A 111 -5.02 -0.01 5.41
CA VAL A 111 -4.99 1.43 5.72
C VAL A 111 -5.96 1.72 6.86
N GLN A 112 -5.50 2.42 7.90
CA GLN A 112 -6.33 2.90 9.00
C GLN A 112 -7.13 4.15 8.58
N GLU A 113 -8.19 4.48 9.32
CA GLU A 113 -9.04 5.65 9.03
C GLU A 113 -8.27 6.98 9.05
N ASP A 114 -7.21 7.08 9.85
CA ASP A 114 -6.32 8.24 9.91
C ASP A 114 -5.26 8.27 8.79
N GLY A 115 -5.32 7.32 7.86
CA GLY A 115 -4.44 7.21 6.71
C GLY A 115 -3.10 6.54 6.99
N LYS A 116 -2.81 6.12 8.23
CA LYS A 116 -1.63 5.29 8.53
C LYS A 116 -1.76 3.92 7.87
N ILE A 117 -0.62 3.33 7.54
CA ILE A 117 -0.54 2.05 6.85
C ILE A 117 -0.05 1.01 7.87
N ILE A 118 -0.78 -0.09 8.00
CA ILE A 118 -0.34 -1.29 8.70
C ILE A 118 0.09 -2.31 7.65
N PHE A 119 1.20 -3.00 7.91
CA PHE A 119 1.61 -4.13 7.11
C PHE A 119 1.94 -5.33 7.99
N THR A 120 1.88 -6.53 7.42
CA THR A 120 2.44 -7.73 8.03
C THR A 120 3.29 -8.52 7.03
N GLY A 121 4.17 -9.35 7.56
CA GLY A 121 5.14 -10.07 6.79
C GLY A 121 5.89 -11.12 7.59
N THR A 122 7.01 -11.54 7.03
CA THR A 122 7.97 -12.44 7.67
C THR A 122 9.36 -11.84 7.57
N THR A 123 10.12 -11.90 8.66
CA THR A 123 11.56 -11.66 8.67
C THR A 123 12.28 -12.98 8.91
N HIS A 124 13.39 -13.23 8.22
CA HIS A 124 14.14 -14.49 8.28
C HIS A 124 15.49 -14.32 8.96
N GLY A 125 15.70 -14.90 10.14
CA GLY A 125 17.04 -15.03 10.72
C GLY A 125 17.82 -16.21 10.12
N SER A 126 19.02 -16.48 10.67
CA SER A 126 19.88 -17.55 10.15
C SER A 126 19.25 -18.95 10.26
N ASP A 127 18.47 -19.17 11.32
CA ASP A 127 17.89 -20.48 11.64
C ASP A 127 16.42 -20.38 12.11
N ASN A 128 15.80 -19.21 11.98
CA ASN A 128 14.43 -18.94 12.41
C ASN A 128 13.69 -18.00 11.45
N SER A 129 12.40 -17.80 11.67
CA SER A 129 11.61 -16.77 10.97
C SER A 129 10.53 -16.25 11.90
N ASP A 130 10.32 -14.94 11.90
CA ASP A 130 9.39 -14.30 12.82
C ASP A 130 8.32 -13.51 12.05
N ILE A 131 7.13 -13.38 12.63
CA ILE A 131 6.10 -12.50 12.08
C ILE A 131 6.50 -11.05 12.35
N ILE A 132 6.41 -10.20 11.34
CA ILE A 132 6.54 -8.75 11.50
C ILE A 132 5.19 -8.06 11.31
N VAL A 133 4.97 -7.01 12.10
CA VAL A 133 3.84 -6.08 11.97
C VAL A 133 4.37 -4.68 12.10
N GLY A 134 4.17 -3.85 11.07
CA GLY A 134 4.67 -2.48 11.08
C GLY A 134 3.56 -1.46 10.91
N ARG A 135 3.82 -0.24 11.40
CA ARG A 135 2.96 0.92 11.17
C ARG A 135 3.76 2.09 10.60
N VAL A 136 3.26 2.61 9.49
CA VAL A 136 3.85 3.73 8.74
C VAL A 136 2.87 4.90 8.74
N ASN A 137 3.39 6.10 8.94
CA ASN A 137 2.65 7.35 8.83
C ASN A 137 2.21 7.62 7.38
N THR A 138 1.33 8.61 7.20
CA THR A 138 0.82 8.99 5.89
C THR A 138 1.89 9.49 4.93
N ASP A 139 3.03 9.95 5.45
CA ASP A 139 4.19 10.48 4.72
C ASP A 139 5.29 9.42 4.45
N GLY A 140 5.05 8.16 4.82
CA GLY A 140 6.01 7.07 4.62
C GLY A 140 7.03 6.90 5.75
N SER A 141 7.03 7.77 6.78
CA SER A 141 7.89 7.57 7.95
C SER A 141 7.35 6.49 8.90
N LEU A 142 8.22 5.77 9.61
CA LEU A 142 7.79 4.84 10.65
C LEU A 142 7.04 5.57 11.78
N ASP A 143 5.92 5.00 12.22
CA ASP A 143 5.18 5.52 13.37
C ASP A 143 5.78 5.00 14.67
N ASN A 144 6.74 5.73 15.23
CA ASN A 144 7.38 5.41 16.50
C ASN A 144 6.43 5.37 17.72
N THR A 145 5.14 5.71 17.58
CA THR A 145 4.15 5.48 18.63
C THR A 145 3.59 4.05 18.63
N PHE A 146 3.85 3.28 17.57
CA PHE A 146 3.56 1.85 17.49
C PHE A 146 4.77 1.06 17.96
N SER A 147 4.63 0.25 19.01
CA SER A 147 5.72 -0.59 19.53
C SER A 147 7.02 0.17 19.93
N ASN A 148 6.97 1.50 20.01
CA ASN A 148 8.06 2.45 20.27
C ASN A 148 9.02 2.75 19.11
N ASP A 149 8.98 1.98 18.03
CA ASP A 149 9.88 2.10 16.87
C ASP A 149 9.17 1.90 15.52
N GLY A 150 7.85 1.76 15.53
CA GLY A 150 7.05 1.49 14.34
C GLY A 150 6.92 0.01 14.00
N MET A 151 7.57 -0.90 14.75
CA MET A 151 7.66 -2.31 14.40
C MET A 151 7.40 -3.25 15.59
N LEU A 152 6.63 -4.29 15.35
CA LEU A 152 6.43 -5.38 16.28
C LEU A 152 6.89 -6.68 15.62
N VAL A 153 7.80 -7.38 16.29
CA VAL A 153 8.21 -8.74 15.95
C VAL A 153 7.49 -9.70 16.89
N ILE A 154 6.87 -10.74 16.32
CA ILE A 154 6.16 -11.78 17.06
C ILE A 154 6.88 -13.11 16.80
N ASP A 155 7.58 -13.57 17.83
CA ASP A 155 8.27 -14.86 17.93
C ASP A 155 7.39 -15.80 18.76
N ILE A 156 6.84 -16.83 18.13
CA ILE A 156 5.97 -17.86 18.69
C ILE A 156 6.75 -19.18 18.82
N ASP A 157 7.48 -19.59 17.77
CA ASP A 157 8.38 -20.75 17.73
C ASP A 157 9.46 -20.54 16.66
N VAL A 158 10.14 -21.59 16.19
CA VAL A 158 11.27 -21.46 15.26
C VAL A 158 10.89 -20.82 13.91
N TYR A 159 9.71 -21.09 13.36
CA TYR A 159 9.31 -20.53 12.06
C TYR A 159 7.88 -20.00 12.07
N ASP A 160 7.75 -18.69 12.04
CA ASP A 160 6.49 -17.97 12.11
C ASP A 160 6.28 -17.10 10.87
N PHE A 161 5.08 -17.20 10.29
CA PHE A 161 4.78 -16.60 9.00
C PHE A 161 3.52 -15.74 9.06
N GLY A 162 3.69 -14.43 8.90
CA GLY A 162 2.59 -13.47 8.83
C GLY A 162 2.04 -13.44 7.41
N ARG A 163 0.73 -13.64 7.24
CA ARG A 163 0.11 -13.80 5.91
C ARG A 163 -0.97 -12.81 5.59
N ALA A 164 -1.72 -12.36 6.59
CA ALA A 164 -2.81 -11.42 6.38
C ALA A 164 -2.95 -10.49 7.58
N VAL A 165 -3.39 -9.26 7.30
CA VAL A 165 -3.68 -8.26 8.32
C VAL A 165 -5.02 -7.60 8.05
N CYS A 166 -5.82 -7.38 9.09
CA CYS A 166 -7.04 -6.59 8.98
C CYS A 166 -7.28 -5.73 10.23
N LEU A 167 -8.18 -4.76 10.09
CA LEU A 167 -8.59 -3.88 11.17
C LEU A 167 -9.97 -4.27 11.68
N GLN A 168 -10.15 -4.24 13.00
CA GLN A 168 -11.46 -4.23 13.64
C GLN A 168 -12.02 -2.81 13.73
N ASP A 169 -13.34 -2.70 13.89
CA ASP A 169 -14.05 -1.42 14.05
C ASP A 169 -13.56 -0.59 15.25
N ASP A 170 -12.97 -1.24 16.26
CA ASP A 170 -12.40 -0.58 17.44
C ASP A 170 -10.92 -0.18 17.27
N GLY A 171 -10.39 -0.31 16.05
CA GLY A 171 -9.02 0.05 15.69
C GLY A 171 -7.96 -0.99 16.05
N LYS A 172 -8.35 -2.16 16.57
CA LYS A 172 -7.41 -3.27 16.80
C LYS A 172 -6.95 -3.88 15.48
N ILE A 173 -5.68 -4.31 15.48
CA ILE A 173 -5.04 -4.98 14.36
C ILE A 173 -5.13 -6.49 14.59
N LEU A 174 -5.68 -7.22 13.62
CA LEU A 174 -5.69 -8.67 13.59
C LEU A 174 -4.65 -9.14 12.59
N VAL A 175 -3.79 -10.05 13.03
CA VAL A 175 -2.77 -10.67 12.19
C VAL A 175 -3.04 -12.16 12.14
N ALA A 176 -3.08 -12.71 10.92
CA ALA A 176 -3.23 -14.14 10.69
C ALA A 176 -1.98 -14.70 10.01
N GLY A 177 -1.64 -15.94 10.38
CA GLY A 177 -0.40 -16.58 9.99
C GLY A 177 -0.37 -18.05 10.40
N TYR A 178 0.79 -18.67 10.28
CA TYR A 178 1.04 -20.01 10.82
C TYR A 178 2.45 -20.08 11.41
N CYS A 179 2.62 -20.94 12.42
CA CYS A 179 3.92 -21.35 12.90
C CYS A 179 4.21 -22.80 12.45
N GLN A 180 5.48 -23.13 12.26
CA GLN A 180 5.93 -24.51 12.16
C GLN A 180 6.59 -24.87 13.48
N PRO A 181 5.95 -25.72 14.29
CA PRO A 181 6.51 -26.01 15.59
C PRO A 181 7.80 -26.80 15.45
N SER A 182 8.77 -26.53 16.33
CA SER A 182 9.82 -27.51 16.58
C SER A 182 9.14 -28.81 17.03
N SER A 183 9.62 -29.96 16.56
CA SER A 183 8.96 -31.26 16.77
C SER A 183 8.71 -31.52 18.26
N GLY A 184 7.50 -31.21 18.75
CA GLY A 184 7.21 -31.25 20.18
C GLY A 184 5.96 -30.52 20.68
N ILE A 185 5.33 -29.62 19.92
CA ILE A 185 4.16 -28.89 20.43
C ILE A 185 2.85 -29.63 20.09
N ASN A 186 2.23 -30.24 21.11
CA ASN A 186 0.79 -30.50 21.11
C ASN A 186 0.09 -29.18 21.45
N LEU A 187 -0.62 -28.60 20.49
CA LEU A 187 -1.53 -27.49 20.75
C LEU A 187 -2.68 -28.00 21.66
N VAL A 188 -2.87 -27.33 22.79
CA VAL A 188 -3.99 -27.55 23.73
C VAL A 188 -5.21 -26.76 23.29
#